data_AF-A0AAU8N1B9-F1
#
_entry.id   AF-A0AAU8N1B9-F1
#
_cell.length_a   1.000
_cell.length_b   1.000
_cell.length_c   1.000
_cell.angle_alpha   90.00
_cell.angle_beta   90.00
_cell.angle_gamma   90.00
#
_symmetry.space_group_name_H-M   'P 1'
#
loop_
_entity.id
_entity.type
_entity.pdbx_description
1 polymer ?
#
loop_
_entity_poly.entity_id
_entity_poly.type
_entity_poly.pdbx_seq_one_letter_code
_entity_poly.pdbx_strand_id
1 'polypeptide(L)'
;MTESEFETFMTSLRDPGTPHISPKRVINVLGIRAKDLTAISNPNGNVIIRDNQSTAKMQRCLRNLARIFSAARANHESPEQMVYWFMNYPLPQFYYRTAFEMYAAARTEELLSLLTANLHEARGAPRA
;
A
#
# COMPACT_ATOMS: atom_id res chain seq x y z
N MET A 1 -14.02 -7.06 2.47
CA MET A 1 -13.75 -7.04 3.91
C MET A 1 -14.63 -6.00 4.58
N THR A 2 -14.94 -6.20 5.85
CA THR A 2 -15.67 -5.23 6.68
C THR A 2 -14.77 -4.07 7.09
N GLU A 3 -15.38 -2.97 7.53
CA GLU A 3 -14.62 -1.82 8.08
C GLU A 3 -13.75 -2.24 9.27
N SER A 4 -14.30 -3.06 10.18
CA SER A 4 -13.59 -3.52 11.37
C SER A 4 -12.38 -4.42 11.04
N GLU A 5 -12.49 -5.28 10.03
CA GLU A 5 -11.35 -6.08 9.54
C GLU A 5 -10.26 -5.18 8.97
N PHE A 6 -10.63 -4.16 8.20
CA PHE A 6 -9.69 -3.19 7.65
C PHE A 6 -9.01 -2.36 8.75
N GLU A 7 -9.77 -1.87 9.74
CA GLU A 7 -9.25 -1.14 10.89
C GLU A 7 -8.29 -2.00 11.72
N THR A 8 -8.62 -3.27 11.91
CA THR A 8 -7.76 -4.24 12.60
C THR A 8 -6.45 -4.44 11.84
N PHE A 9 -6.53 -4.61 10.52
CA PHE A 9 -5.35 -4.70 9.65
C PHE A 9 -4.50 -3.44 9.71
N MET A 10 -5.08 -2.25 9.57
CA MET A 10 -4.35 -0.98 9.65
C MET A 10 -3.71 -0.76 11.03
N THR A 11 -4.42 -1.14 12.10
CA THR A 11 -3.89 -1.10 13.48
C THR A 11 -2.73 -2.07 13.65
N SER A 12 -2.77 -3.23 13.00
CA SER A 12 -1.65 -4.18 13.01
C SER A 12 -0.37 -3.57 12.44
N LEU A 13 -0.44 -2.62 11.49
CA LEU A 13 0.73 -1.95 10.91
C LEU A 13 1.31 -0.84 11.80
N ARG A 14 0.59 -0.37 12.82
CA ARG A 14 1.00 0.75 13.69
C ARG A 14 2.20 0.38 14.57
N ASP A 15 3.08 1.35 14.82
CA ASP A 15 4.09 1.24 15.88
C ASP A 15 3.47 1.51 17.27
N PRO A 16 3.47 0.56 18.22
CA PRO A 16 2.74 0.68 19.48
C PRO A 16 3.02 1.98 20.23
N GLY A 17 1.95 2.63 20.70
CA GLY A 17 2.06 3.88 21.47
C GLY A 17 2.41 5.13 20.68
N THR A 18 2.59 5.05 19.36
CA THR A 18 2.94 6.21 18.50
C THR A 18 1.90 6.43 17.41
N PRO A 19 1.83 7.59 16.75
CA PRO A 19 0.99 7.78 15.55
C PRO A 19 1.63 7.23 14.26
N HIS A 20 2.79 6.55 14.36
CA HIS A 20 3.56 6.12 13.20
C HIS A 20 3.15 4.73 12.70
N ILE A 21 3.28 4.52 11.38
CA ILE A 21 3.25 3.18 10.79
C ILE A 21 4.62 2.54 11.00
N SER A 22 4.66 1.30 11.50
CA SER A 22 5.89 0.57 11.76
C SER A 22 6.50 0.01 10.46
N PRO A 23 7.71 0.44 10.06
CA PRO A 23 8.39 -0.12 8.89
C PRO A 23 8.58 -1.64 9.02
N LYS A 24 8.93 -2.13 10.23
CA LYS A 24 9.15 -3.55 10.51
C LYS A 24 7.89 -4.38 10.25
N ARG A 25 6.72 -3.89 10.69
CA ARG A 25 5.46 -4.61 10.48
C ARG A 25 5.04 -4.61 9.01
N VAL A 26 5.25 -3.50 8.30
CA VAL A 26 5.01 -3.43 6.85
C VAL A 26 5.93 -4.37 6.06
N ILE A 27 7.22 -4.42 6.41
CA ILE A 27 8.17 -5.39 5.84
C ILE A 27 7.66 -6.82 6.00
N ASN A 28 7.20 -7.18 7.20
CA ASN A 28 6.68 -8.51 7.48
C ASN A 28 5.42 -8.84 6.67
N VAL A 29 4.48 -7.90 6.56
CA VAL A 29 3.23 -8.09 5.80
C VAL A 29 3.49 -8.21 4.30
N LEU A 30 4.41 -7.42 3.75
CA LEU A 30 4.72 -7.45 2.32
C LEU A 30 5.72 -8.55 1.93
N GLY A 31 6.42 -9.16 2.89
CA GLY A 31 7.45 -10.16 2.62
C GLY A 31 8.66 -9.61 1.86
N ILE A 32 8.94 -8.31 1.95
CA ILE A 32 10.08 -7.65 1.29
C ILE A 32 11.27 -7.51 2.24
N ARG A 33 12.46 -7.15 1.74
CA ARG A 33 13.61 -6.88 2.63
C ARG A 33 13.60 -5.42 3.07
N ALA A 34 14.17 -5.14 4.25
CA ALA A 34 14.28 -3.78 4.76
C ALA A 34 14.94 -2.80 3.78
N LYS A 35 15.99 -3.26 3.07
CA LYS A 35 16.66 -2.45 2.04
C LYS A 35 15.77 -2.08 0.86
N ASP A 36 14.81 -2.95 0.52
CA ASP A 36 13.87 -2.70 -0.58
C ASP A 36 12.90 -1.58 -0.15
N LEU A 37 12.36 -1.65 1.08
CA LEU A 37 11.52 -0.58 1.62
C LEU A 37 12.28 0.76 1.75
N THR A 38 13.55 0.72 2.17
CA THR A 38 14.41 1.92 2.22
C THR A 38 14.56 2.55 0.83
N ALA A 39 14.85 1.74 -0.19
CA ALA A 39 15.00 2.20 -1.57
C ALA A 39 13.71 2.87 -2.09
N ILE A 40 12.55 2.27 -1.81
CA ILE A 40 11.25 2.85 -2.18
C ILE A 40 11.01 4.19 -1.47
N SER A 41 11.36 4.28 -0.17
CA SER A 41 11.15 5.50 0.61
C SER A 41 12.12 6.65 0.26
N ASN A 42 13.25 6.32 -0.39
CA ASN A 42 14.32 7.27 -0.71
C ASN A 42 14.96 6.95 -2.07
N PRO A 43 14.22 7.15 -3.18
CA PRO A 43 14.63 6.70 -4.51
C PRO A 43 15.91 7.38 -5.02
N ASN A 44 16.25 8.57 -4.51
CA ASN A 44 17.42 9.36 -4.93
C ASN A 44 18.65 9.20 -4.01
N GLY A 45 18.65 8.22 -3.10
CA GLY A 45 19.90 7.64 -2.57
C GLY A 45 20.82 8.45 -1.64
N ASN A 46 20.46 9.65 -1.17
CA ASN A 46 21.41 10.47 -0.39
C ASN A 46 21.31 10.33 1.15
N VAL A 47 20.41 9.49 1.65
CA VAL A 47 20.15 9.35 3.10
C VAL A 47 20.11 7.87 3.44
N ILE A 48 21.16 7.40 4.12
CA ILE A 48 21.19 6.08 4.74
C ILE A 48 20.32 6.18 5.99
N ILE A 49 19.13 5.56 5.97
CA ILE A 49 18.30 5.43 7.17
C ILE A 49 18.99 4.42 8.07
N ARG A 50 19.78 4.93 9.02
CA ARG A 50 20.34 4.17 10.13
C ARG A 50 19.34 4.26 11.27
N ASP A 51 19.04 3.13 11.88
CA ASP A 51 18.20 2.96 13.05
C ASP A 51 16.68 3.06 12.84
N ASN A 52 16.02 2.39 13.79
CA ASN A 52 14.58 2.15 13.99
C ASN A 52 13.68 3.41 14.01
N GLN A 53 14.17 4.57 13.57
CA GLN A 53 13.41 5.81 13.51
C GLN A 53 12.87 6.02 12.11
N SER A 54 11.55 6.08 12.02
CA SER A 54 10.93 6.40 10.74
C SER A 54 11.14 7.88 10.40
N THR A 55 11.88 8.13 9.32
CA THR A 55 12.00 9.48 8.76
C THR A 55 10.65 9.99 8.23
N ALA A 56 10.51 11.29 8.06
CA ALA A 56 9.31 11.88 7.44
C ALA A 56 9.05 11.34 6.02
N LYS A 57 10.13 11.05 5.26
CA LYS A 57 10.05 10.41 3.94
C LYS A 57 9.52 8.97 4.04
N MET A 58 10.05 8.19 4.97
CA MET A 58 9.56 6.84 5.25
C MET A 58 8.08 6.85 5.67
N GLN A 59 7.69 7.71 6.61
CA GLN A 59 6.27 7.79 6.99
C GLN A 59 5.37 8.24 5.83
N ARG A 60 5.82 9.15 4.95
CA ARG A 60 5.07 9.51 3.73
C ARG A 60 4.89 8.31 2.80
N CYS A 61 5.96 7.54 2.59
CA CYS A 61 5.95 6.30 1.83
C CYS A 61 4.96 5.28 2.41
N LEU A 62 4.98 5.07 3.73
CA LEU A 62 4.06 4.15 4.40
C LEU A 62 2.60 4.63 4.38
N ARG A 63 2.36 5.94 4.46
CA ARG A 63 1.01 6.51 4.30
C ARG A 63 0.48 6.35 2.88
N ASN A 64 1.33 6.41 1.87
CA ASN A 64 0.92 6.11 0.49
C ASN A 64 0.46 4.66 0.34
N LEU A 65 1.12 3.71 1.00
CA LEU A 65 0.66 2.33 1.06
C LEU A 65 -0.72 2.22 1.74
N ALA A 66 -0.91 2.89 2.88
CA ALA A 66 -2.20 2.93 3.57
C ALA A 66 -3.33 3.49 2.68
N ARG A 67 -3.05 4.53 1.89
CA ARG A 67 -4.00 5.09 0.91
C ARG A 67 -4.38 4.07 -0.15
N ILE A 68 -3.40 3.34 -0.70
CA ILE A 68 -3.63 2.28 -1.70
C ILE A 68 -4.51 1.18 -1.11
N PHE A 69 -4.18 0.68 0.08
CA PHE A 69 -4.98 -0.35 0.74
C PHE A 69 -6.40 0.12 1.06
N SER A 70 -6.57 1.38 1.49
CA SER A 70 -7.89 1.96 1.72
C SER A 70 -8.74 2.01 0.45
N ALA A 71 -8.15 2.36 -0.69
CA ALA A 71 -8.86 2.35 -1.98
C ALA A 71 -9.14 0.92 -2.48
N ALA A 72 -8.20 -0.01 -2.30
CA ALA A 72 -8.33 -1.39 -2.77
C ALA A 72 -9.33 -2.22 -1.95
N ARG A 73 -9.55 -1.89 -0.67
CA ARG A 73 -10.37 -2.71 0.25
C ARG A 73 -11.79 -3.01 -0.25
N ALA A 74 -12.35 -2.11 -1.06
CA ALA A 74 -13.69 -2.26 -1.63
C ALA A 74 -13.79 -3.41 -2.66
N ASN A 75 -12.65 -3.87 -3.20
CA ASN A 75 -12.58 -4.91 -4.22
C ASN A 75 -12.08 -6.27 -3.69
N HIS A 76 -11.84 -6.39 -2.38
CA HIS A 76 -11.23 -7.58 -1.79
C HIS A 76 -11.98 -8.06 -0.55
N GLU A 77 -12.11 -9.37 -0.40
CA GLU A 77 -12.89 -9.96 0.70
C GLU A 77 -12.10 -9.97 2.01
N SER A 78 -10.77 -10.13 1.96
CA SER A 78 -9.89 -10.16 3.13
C SER A 78 -8.60 -9.34 2.95
N PRO A 79 -7.90 -8.98 4.04
CA PRO A 79 -6.59 -8.34 3.97
C PRO A 79 -5.54 -9.18 3.21
N GLU A 80 -5.58 -10.51 3.35
CA GLU A 80 -4.65 -11.43 2.67
C GLU A 80 -4.85 -11.38 1.15
N GLN A 81 -6.10 -11.41 0.68
CA GLN A 81 -6.40 -11.25 -0.75
C GLN A 81 -5.93 -9.90 -1.28
N MET A 82 -6.14 -8.82 -0.52
CA MET A 82 -5.70 -7.48 -0.89
C MET A 82 -4.17 -7.37 -0.98
N VAL A 83 -3.44 -7.93 -0.01
CA VAL A 83 -1.97 -7.94 -0.02
C VAL A 83 -1.45 -8.81 -1.17
N TYR A 84 -2.07 -9.98 -1.41
CA TYR A 84 -1.73 -10.83 -2.55
C TYR A 84 -1.91 -10.10 -3.88
N TRP A 85 -3.05 -9.42 -4.08
CA TRP A 85 -3.31 -8.60 -5.26
C TRP A 85 -2.25 -7.51 -5.40
N PHE A 86 -1.97 -6.79 -4.30
CA PHE A 86 -1.01 -5.69 -4.31
C PHE A 86 0.38 -6.14 -4.77
N MET A 87 0.82 -7.29 -4.27
CA MET A 87 2.15 -7.83 -4.55
C MET A 87 2.26 -8.51 -5.92
N ASN A 88 1.21 -9.18 -6.39
CA ASN A 88 1.34 -10.18 -7.45
C ASN A 88 0.43 -9.95 -8.68
N TYR A 89 -0.65 -9.19 -8.55
CA TYR A 89 -1.63 -9.11 -9.63
C TYR A 89 -1.22 -8.05 -10.68
N PRO A 90 -1.00 -8.45 -11.95
CA PRO A 90 -0.61 -7.51 -12.99
C PRO A 90 -1.79 -6.61 -13.37
N LEU A 91 -1.53 -5.31 -13.54
CA LEU A 91 -2.53 -4.31 -13.92
C LEU A 91 -2.33 -3.93 -15.40
N PRO A 92 -3.23 -4.35 -16.32
CA PRO A 92 -3.09 -4.08 -17.75
C PRO A 92 -2.95 -2.59 -18.09
N GLN A 93 -3.63 -1.72 -17.35
CA GLN A 93 -3.58 -0.26 -17.51
C GLN A 93 -2.19 0.33 -17.24
N PHE A 94 -1.33 -0.41 -16.54
CA PHE A 94 0.04 -0.03 -16.24
C PHE A 94 1.07 -0.94 -16.92
N TYR A 95 0.78 -1.41 -18.14
CA TYR A 95 1.65 -2.31 -18.89
C TYR A 95 1.96 -3.60 -18.11
N TYR A 96 0.94 -4.14 -17.45
CA TYR A 96 1.01 -5.36 -16.64
C TYR A 96 1.92 -5.26 -15.39
N ARG A 97 2.28 -4.05 -14.97
CA ARG A 97 2.91 -3.83 -13.67
C ARG A 97 1.94 -4.14 -12.54
N THR A 98 2.46 -4.65 -11.44
CA THR A 98 1.72 -4.84 -10.19
C THR A 98 1.50 -3.52 -9.46
N ALA A 99 0.54 -3.50 -8.53
CA ALA A 99 0.35 -2.34 -7.65
C ALA A 99 1.60 -2.05 -6.79
N PHE A 100 2.33 -3.09 -6.37
CA PHE A 100 3.61 -2.96 -5.68
C PHE A 100 4.66 -2.24 -6.54
N GLU A 101 4.80 -2.59 -7.82
CA GLU A 101 5.73 -1.90 -8.71
C GLU A 101 5.35 -0.45 -8.94
N MET A 102 4.06 -0.13 -9.00
CA MET A 102 3.57 1.25 -9.08
C MET A 102 3.87 2.03 -7.81
N TYR A 103 3.69 1.40 -6.65
CA TYR A 103 4.07 1.95 -5.36
C TYR A 103 5.59 2.20 -5.27
N ALA A 104 6.39 1.23 -5.68
CA ALA A 104 7.85 1.30 -5.68
C ALA A 104 8.39 2.40 -6.62
N ALA A 105 7.70 2.64 -7.73
CA ALA A 105 8.01 3.71 -8.68
C ALA A 105 7.51 5.10 -8.26
N ALA A 106 7.00 5.26 -7.03
CA ALA A 106 6.40 6.49 -6.52
C ALA A 106 5.19 7.01 -7.34
N ARG A 107 4.49 6.12 -8.07
CA ARG A 107 3.31 6.43 -8.90
C ARG A 107 2.00 6.16 -8.16
N THR A 108 1.94 6.51 -6.87
CA THR A 108 0.77 6.25 -6.01
C THR A 108 -0.50 6.92 -6.55
N GLU A 109 -0.42 8.18 -6.99
CA GLU A 109 -1.61 8.92 -7.44
C GLU A 109 -2.25 8.32 -8.70
N GLU A 110 -1.45 7.80 -9.62
CA GLU A 110 -1.94 7.12 -10.82
C GLU A 110 -2.68 5.83 -10.46
N LEU A 111 -2.11 5.03 -9.55
CA LEU A 111 -2.77 3.82 -9.07
C LEU A 111 -4.08 4.14 -8.33
N LEU A 112 -4.09 5.17 -7.49
CA LEU A 112 -5.32 5.60 -6.81
C LEU A 112 -6.39 6.06 -7.80
N SER A 113 -6.01 6.77 -8.87
CA SER A 113 -6.93 7.22 -9.92
C SER A 113 -7.61 6.03 -10.61
N LEU A 114 -6.88 4.95 -10.88
CA LEU A 114 -7.45 3.72 -11.42
C LEU A 114 -8.45 3.08 -10.43
N LEU A 115 -8.04 2.94 -9.17
CA LEU A 115 -8.85 2.27 -8.14
C LEU A 115 -10.16 3.02 -7.84
N THR A 116 -10.15 4.36 -7.89
CA THR A 116 -11.35 5.16 -7.68
C THR A 116 -12.24 5.27 -8.93
N ALA A 117 -11.66 5.25 -10.13
CA ALA A 117 -12.44 5.18 -11.37
C ALA A 117 -13.28 3.90 -11.44
N ASN A 118 -12.68 2.75 -11.09
CA ASN A 118 -13.38 1.46 -11.09
C ASN A 118 -14.53 1.38 -10.06
N LEU A 119 -14.45 2.16 -8.97
CA LEU A 119 -15.54 2.28 -8.00
C LEU A 119 -16.77 3.00 -8.58
N HIS A 120 -16.58 3.90 -9.55
CA HIS A 120 -17.69 4.54 -10.23
C HIS A 120 -18.35 3.61 -11.25
N GLU A 121 -17.57 2.78 -11.95
CA GLU A 121 -18.12 1.77 -12.88
C GLU A 121 -18.93 0.69 -12.15
N ALA A 122 -18.44 0.19 -11.01
CA ALA A 122 -19.14 -0.81 -10.20
C ALA A 122 -20.45 -0.29 -9.57
N ARG A 123 -20.56 1.03 -9.35
CA ARG A 123 -21.77 1.69 -8.83
C ARG A 123 -22.74 2.14 -9.92
N GLY A 124 -22.29 2.20 -11.18
CA GLY A 124 -23.08 2.62 -12.34
C GLY A 124 -23.68 1.48 -13.16
N ALA A 125 -23.30 0.22 -12.89
CA ALA A 125 -23.89 -0.93 -13.57
C ALA A 125 -25.34 -1.16 -13.08
N PRO A 126 -26.35 -1.17 -13.98
CA PRO A 126 -27.68 -1.57 -13.58
C PRO A 126 -27.63 -3.03 -13.10
N ARG A 127 -28.19 -3.29 -11.92
CA ARG A 127 -28.45 -4.66 -11.47
C ARG A 127 -29.44 -5.28 -12.47
N ALA A 128 -28.95 -6.18 -13.30
CA ALA A 128 -29.80 -7.08 -14.10
C ALA A 128 -30.49 -8.10 -13.20
#